data_AF-A0A7V8FKV3-F1
#
_entry.id   AF-A0A7V8FKV3-F1
#
_cell.length_a   1.000
_cell.length_b   1.000
_cell.length_c   1.000
_cell.angle_alpha   90.00
_cell.angle_beta   90.00
_cell.angle_gamma   90.00
#
_symmetry.space_group_name_H-M   'P 1'
#
loop_
_entity.id
_entity.type
_entity.pdbx_description
1 polymer ?
#
loop_
_entity_poly.entity_id
_entity_poly.type
_entity_poly.pdbx_seq_one_letter_code
_entity_poly.pdbx_strand_id
1 'polypeptide(L)'
;MNFSWLDDFLALDSTGNFSRAAEMRHMTQPAFGRRIKSLEEWIGTELFDRSTHPIRLTVAGEWFRTTATELLEQIAKVPGEARRIAQATSSSLPFAATHALSFTFLPGWLQKFDALTTGGT
;
A
#
# COMPACT_ATOMS: atom_id res chain seq x y z
N MET A 1 4.18 -15.58 -4.72
CA MET A 1 4.08 -14.91 -3.40
C MET A 1 2.70 -14.31 -3.24
N ASN A 2 2.05 -14.52 -2.10
CA ASN A 2 0.75 -13.90 -1.77
C ASN A 2 1.01 -12.74 -0.80
N PHE A 3 0.48 -11.54 -1.05
CA PHE A 3 0.73 -10.35 -0.19
C PHE A 3 0.40 -10.59 1.28
N SER A 4 -0.60 -11.42 1.54
CA SER A 4 -1.00 -11.81 2.89
C SER A 4 0.11 -12.54 3.67
N TRP A 5 1.15 -13.06 3.01
CA TRP A 5 2.32 -13.66 3.68
C TRP A 5 3.17 -12.63 4.41
N LEU A 6 3.18 -11.36 3.96
CA LEU A 6 3.90 -10.29 4.64
C LEU A 6 3.27 -10.01 6.01
N ASP A 7 1.94 -9.90 6.05
CA ASP A 7 1.19 -9.72 7.30
C ASP A 7 1.35 -10.92 8.24
N ASP A 8 1.34 -12.13 7.69
CA ASP A 8 1.53 -13.35 8.48
C ASP A 8 2.92 -13.39 9.13
N PHE A 9 3.96 -13.07 8.36
CA PHE A 9 5.32 -12.97 8.86
C PHE A 9 5.42 -11.95 10.01
N LEU A 10 4.91 -10.74 9.82
CA LEU A 10 4.93 -9.69 10.85
C LEU A 10 4.07 -10.06 12.08
N ALA A 11 2.98 -10.80 11.89
CA ALA A 11 2.20 -11.33 13.00
C ALA A 11 2.97 -12.36 13.84
N LEU A 12 3.77 -13.23 13.20
CA LEU A 12 4.60 -14.18 13.93
C LEU A 12 5.79 -13.50 14.62
N ASP A 13 6.44 -12.55 13.96
CA ASP A 13 7.52 -11.74 14.56
C ASP A 13 7.04 -10.96 15.80
N SER A 14 5.88 -10.31 15.71
CA SER A 14 5.33 -9.53 16.84
C SER A 14 4.87 -10.39 18.02
N THR A 15 4.46 -11.63 17.79
CA THR A 15 3.91 -12.51 18.85
C THR A 15 4.92 -13.51 19.40
N GLY A 16 5.91 -13.94 18.62
CA GLY A 16 6.83 -15.02 18.95
C GLY A 16 6.15 -16.38 19.17
N ASN A 17 4.87 -16.53 18.79
CA ASN A 17 4.06 -17.71 19.08
C ASN A 17 3.12 -18.04 17.92
N PHE A 18 3.28 -19.22 17.31
CA PHE A 18 2.48 -19.66 16.17
C PHE A 18 0.97 -19.73 16.44
N SER A 19 0.54 -20.17 17.63
CA SER A 19 -0.89 -20.26 17.96
C SER A 19 -1.50 -18.86 18.08
N ARG A 20 -0.82 -17.95 18.78
CA ARG A 20 -1.27 -16.55 18.93
C ARG A 20 -1.26 -15.78 17.60
N ALA A 21 -0.23 -15.98 16.78
CA ALA A 21 -0.16 -15.39 15.44
C ALA A 21 -1.31 -15.90 14.54
N ALA A 22 -1.60 -17.19 14.59
CA ALA A 22 -2.70 -17.78 13.83
C ALA A 22 -4.06 -17.21 14.25
N GLU A 23 -4.30 -17.06 15.56
CA GLU A 23 -5.50 -16.39 16.08
C GLU A 23 -5.63 -14.95 15.58
N MET A 24 -4.54 -14.16 15.63
CA MET A 24 -4.50 -12.79 15.11
C MET A 24 -4.77 -12.70 13.60
N ARG A 25 -4.44 -13.75 12.85
CA ARG A 25 -4.70 -13.84 11.40
C ARG A 25 -6.00 -14.56 11.07
N HIS A 26 -6.82 -14.90 12.06
CA HIS A 26 -8.07 -15.64 11.91
C HIS A 26 -7.89 -16.99 11.19
N MET A 27 -6.84 -17.71 11.55
CA MET A 27 -6.46 -19.00 10.98
C MET A 27 -6.29 -20.07 12.04
N THR A 28 -6.39 -21.34 11.62
CA THR A 28 -5.91 -22.44 12.44
C THR A 28 -4.38 -22.45 12.43
N GLN A 29 -3.76 -22.82 13.56
CA GLN A 29 -2.30 -22.91 13.67
C GLN A 29 -1.65 -23.77 12.58
N PRO A 30 -2.17 -24.96 12.19
CA PRO A 30 -1.57 -25.74 11.11
C PRO A 30 -1.62 -25.04 9.74
N ALA A 31 -2.69 -24.29 9.46
CA ALA A 31 -2.82 -23.54 8.21
C ALA A 31 -1.85 -22.34 8.18
N PHE A 32 -1.73 -21.63 9.29
CA PHE A 32 -0.78 -20.52 9.44
C PHE A 32 0.67 -20.99 9.32
N GLY A 33 1.04 -22.09 10.00
CA GLY A 33 2.38 -22.69 9.89
C GLY A 33 2.74 -23.11 8.46
N ARG A 34 1.78 -23.62 7.68
CA ARG A 34 1.99 -23.91 6.25
C ARG A 34 2.27 -22.63 5.44
N ARG A 35 1.56 -21.53 5.70
CA ARG A 35 1.80 -20.26 4.99
C ARG A 35 3.18 -19.68 5.28
N ILE A 36 3.63 -19.71 6.54
CA ILE A 36 4.99 -19.32 6.91
C ILE A 36 6.02 -20.21 6.23
N LYS A 37 5.81 -21.53 6.23
CA LYS A 37 6.71 -22.46 5.54
C LYS A 37 6.78 -22.18 4.03
N SER A 38 5.66 -21.93 3.37
CA SER A 38 5.63 -21.59 1.95
C SER A 38 6.32 -20.25 1.65
N LEU A 39 6.29 -19.30 2.58
CA LEU A 39 7.07 -18.07 2.48
C LEU A 39 8.57 -18.37 2.58
N GLU A 40 9.01 -19.13 3.58
CA GLU A 40 10.42 -19.53 3.74
C GLU A 40 10.94 -20.32 2.53
N GLU A 41 10.14 -21.24 1.99
CA GLU A 41 10.44 -21.99 0.76
C GLU A 41 10.57 -21.07 -0.46
N TRP A 42 9.72 -20.05 -0.57
CA TRP A 42 9.78 -19.09 -1.68
C TRP A 42 10.99 -18.16 -1.58
N ILE A 43 11.38 -17.75 -0.37
CA ILE A 43 12.62 -16.97 -0.16
C ILE A 43 13.87 -17.84 -0.34
N GLY A 44 13.77 -19.13 -0.01
CA GLY A 44 14.87 -20.10 -0.08
C GLY A 44 15.70 -20.19 1.21
N THR A 45 15.25 -19.61 2.31
CA THR A 45 15.89 -19.75 3.63
C THR A 45 14.87 -19.63 4.77
N GLU A 46 15.21 -20.20 5.92
CA GLU A 46 14.43 -20.05 7.16
C GLU A 46 14.53 -18.60 7.66
N LEU A 47 13.37 -18.05 8.04
CA LEU A 47 13.25 -16.70 8.60
C LEU A 47 13.06 -16.72 10.11
N PHE A 48 12.58 -17.84 10.65
CA PHE A 48 12.35 -18.03 12.08
C PHE A 48 13.18 -19.18 12.64
N ASP A 49 13.85 -18.94 13.77
CA ASP A 49 14.46 -19.97 14.58
C ASP A 49 13.39 -20.65 15.46
N ARG A 50 13.11 -21.92 15.15
CA ARG A 50 12.11 -22.74 15.86
C ARG A 50 12.70 -23.48 17.06
N SER A 51 14.01 -23.40 17.30
CA SER A 51 14.67 -24.04 18.43
C SER A 51 14.48 -23.27 19.74
N THR A 52 14.06 -22.00 19.66
CA THR A 52 13.86 -21.13 20.82
C THR A 52 12.39 -20.97 21.19
N HIS A 53 12.12 -20.78 22.48
CA HIS A 53 10.81 -20.35 22.97
C HIS A 53 10.98 -19.10 23.86
N PRO A 54 10.47 -17.92 23.45
CA PRO A 54 9.68 -17.65 22.24
C PRO A 54 10.49 -17.78 20.94
N ILE A 55 9.77 -17.92 19.82
CA ILE A 55 10.37 -17.96 18.48
C ILE A 55 11.03 -16.63 18.17
N ARG A 56 12.19 -16.68 17.50
CA ARG A 56 12.96 -15.50 17.12
C ARG A 56 13.24 -15.48 15.63
N LEU A 57 13.59 -14.31 15.11
CA LEU A 57 14.05 -14.17 13.73
C LEU A 57 15.47 -14.74 13.59
N THR A 58 15.74 -15.33 12.43
CA THR A 58 17.11 -15.55 11.96
C THR A 58 17.71 -14.24 11.44
N VAL A 59 19.00 -14.22 11.09
CA VAL A 59 19.62 -13.06 10.42
C VAL A 59 18.88 -12.71 9.12
N ALA A 60 18.45 -13.72 8.35
CA ALA A 60 17.63 -13.50 7.16
C ALA A 60 16.22 -12.97 7.52
N GLY A 61 15.64 -13.43 8.63
CA GLY A 61 14.39 -12.93 9.17
C GLY A 61 14.45 -11.45 9.56
N GLU A 62 15.52 -11.00 10.21
CA GLU A 62 15.71 -9.60 10.57
C GLU A 62 15.79 -8.69 9.34
N TRP A 63 16.56 -9.10 8.31
CA TRP A 63 16.59 -8.40 7.03
C TRP A 63 15.21 -8.39 6.35
N PHE A 64 14.52 -9.53 6.37
CA PHE A 64 13.22 -9.67 5.73
C PHE A 64 12.15 -8.83 6.42
N ARG A 65 12.23 -8.62 7.74
CA ARG A 65 11.32 -7.74 8.48
C ARG A 65 11.31 -6.33 7.92
N THR A 66 12.49 -5.72 7.76
CA THR A 66 12.62 -4.39 7.18
C THR A 66 12.02 -4.37 5.76
N THR A 67 12.37 -5.36 4.94
CA THR A 67 11.86 -5.48 3.56
C THR A 67 10.33 -5.63 3.51
N ALA A 68 9.75 -6.46 4.38
CA ALA A 68 8.32 -6.72 4.44
C ALA A 68 7.53 -5.47 4.86
N THR A 69 8.04 -4.72 5.85
CA THR A 69 7.45 -3.45 6.29
C THR A 69 7.44 -2.42 5.16
N GLU A 70 8.58 -2.23 4.48
CA GLU A 70 8.68 -1.29 3.36
C GLU A 70 7.75 -1.63 2.19
N LEU A 71 7.62 -2.92 1.85
CA LEU A 71 6.70 -3.37 0.81
C LEU A 71 5.25 -3.08 1.16
N LEU A 72 4.83 -3.35 2.40
CA LEU A 72 3.47 -3.07 2.86
C LEU A 72 3.18 -1.56 2.85
N GLU A 73 4.13 -0.73 3.25
CA GLU A 73 3.99 0.73 3.17
C GLU A 73 3.86 1.22 1.72
N GLN A 74 4.65 0.67 0.81
CA GLN A 74 4.55 1.00 -0.62
C GLN A 74 3.18 0.63 -1.17
N ILE A 75 2.68 -0.57 -0.86
CA ILE A 75 1.35 -1.04 -1.27
C ILE A 75 0.26 -0.12 -0.70
N ALA A 76 0.36 0.28 0.57
CA ALA A 76 -0.61 1.16 1.22
C ALA A 76 -0.72 2.55 0.56
N LYS A 77 0.36 3.03 -0.08
CA LYS A 77 0.38 4.32 -0.80
C LYS A 77 -0.29 4.25 -2.18
N VAL A 78 -0.38 3.08 -2.79
CA VAL A 78 -0.88 2.90 -4.17
C VAL A 78 -2.26 3.52 -4.42
N PRO A 79 -3.31 3.30 -3.58
CA PRO A 79 -4.63 3.86 -3.84
C PRO A 79 -4.66 5.39 -3.80
N GLY A 80 -3.87 6.00 -2.91
CA GLY A 80 -3.76 7.45 -2.77
C GLY A 80 -3.05 8.08 -3.97
N GLU A 81 -1.97 7.44 -4.43
CA GLU A 81 -1.23 7.87 -5.63
C GLU A 81 -2.12 7.75 -6.88
N ALA A 82 -2.80 6.62 -7.06
CA ALA A 82 -3.69 6.41 -8.20
C ALA A 82 -4.81 7.47 -8.25
N ARG A 83 -5.40 7.82 -7.10
CA ARG A 83 -6.42 8.88 -7.02
C ARG A 83 -5.86 10.25 -7.39
N ARG A 84 -4.66 10.58 -6.89
CA ARG A 84 -3.98 11.84 -7.24
C ARG A 84 -3.70 11.96 -8.73
N ILE A 85 -3.20 10.89 -9.35
CA ILE A 85 -2.94 10.87 -10.80
C ILE A 85 -4.25 11.04 -11.58
N ALA A 86 -5.32 10.32 -11.20
CA ALA A 86 -6.63 10.45 -11.87
C ALA A 86 -7.23 11.86 -11.74
N GLN A 87 -7.03 12.53 -10.60
CA GLN A 87 -7.47 13.92 -10.38
C GLN A 87 -6.63 14.92 -11.17
N ALA A 88 -5.33 14.69 -11.33
CA ALA A 88 -4.46 15.55 -12.14
C ALA A 88 -4.89 15.58 -13.62
N THR A 89 -5.48 14.49 -14.12
CA THR A 89 -6.01 14.40 -15.49
C THR A 89 -7.42 15.00 -15.65
N SER A 90 -8.18 15.15 -14.56
CA SER A 90 -9.50 15.81 -14.55
C SER A 90 -9.37 17.27 -14.15
N SER A 91 -8.66 18.08 -14.93
CA SER A 91 -8.57 19.53 -14.72
C SER A 91 -9.85 20.25 -15.16
N SER A 92 -10.96 20.00 -14.48
CA SER A 92 -12.11 20.92 -14.51
C SER A 92 -12.04 21.79 -13.27
N LEU A 93 -11.80 23.09 -13.44
CA LEU A 93 -11.82 24.05 -12.35
C LEU A 93 -13.24 24.63 -12.26
N PRO A 94 -14.05 24.24 -11.26
CA PRO A 94 -15.40 24.77 -11.14
C PRO A 94 -15.34 26.25 -10.78
N PHE A 95 -16.04 27.09 -11.55
CA PHE A 95 -16.18 28.51 -11.28
C PHE A 95 -17.59 28.80 -10.76
N ALA A 96 -17.68 29.62 -9.71
CA ALA A 96 -18.92 30.22 -9.27
C ALA A 96 -18.90 31.71 -9.60
N ALA A 97 -19.96 32.20 -10.22
CA ALA A 97 -20.15 33.61 -10.54
C ALA A 97 -21.59 34.01 -10.26
N THR A 98 -21.82 35.29 -9.91
CA THR A 98 -23.16 35.86 -9.85
C THR A 98 -23.80 35.83 -11.24
N HIS A 99 -25.13 35.66 -11.29
CA HIS A 99 -25.88 35.48 -12.54
C HIS A 99 -25.50 36.49 -13.65
N ALA A 100 -25.35 37.77 -13.30
CA ALA A 100 -24.93 38.80 -14.25
C ALA A 100 -23.53 38.54 -14.86
N LEU A 101 -22.55 38.14 -14.05
CA LEU A 101 -21.18 37.90 -14.50
C LEU A 101 -21.04 36.61 -15.31
N SER A 102 -21.87 35.59 -15.03
CA SER A 102 -21.92 34.34 -15.80
C SER A 102 -22.25 34.56 -17.28
N PHE A 103 -23.04 35.59 -17.61
CA PHE A 103 -23.40 35.93 -18.98
C PHE A 103 -22.56 37.06 -19.59
N THR A 104 -22.13 38.04 -18.78
CA THR A 104 -21.51 39.26 -19.33
C THR A 104 -19.98 39.23 -19.35
N PHE A 105 -19.36 38.44 -18.48
CA PHE A 105 -17.90 38.44 -18.30
C PHE A 105 -17.28 37.07 -18.57
N LEU A 106 -17.84 36.02 -17.98
CA LEU A 106 -17.23 34.68 -17.96
C LEU A 106 -16.96 34.09 -19.35
N PRO A 107 -17.86 34.19 -20.36
CA PRO A 107 -17.61 33.62 -21.68
C PRO A 107 -16.42 34.27 -22.40
N GLY A 108 -16.33 35.59 -22.36
CA GLY A 108 -15.25 36.34 -23.01
C GLY A 108 -13.91 36.20 -22.29
N TRP A 109 -13.93 36.04 -20.96
CA TRP A 109 -12.73 35.76 -20.18
C TRP A 109 -12.20 34.34 -20.47
N LEU A 110 -13.07 33.33 -20.55
CA LEU A 110 -12.69 31.95 -20.89
C LEU A 110 -12.06 31.84 -22.28
N GLN A 111 -12.63 32.49 -23.30
CA GLN A 111 -12.05 32.50 -24.65
C GLN A 111 -10.64 33.11 -24.70
N LYS A 112 -10.38 34.14 -23.89
CA LYS A 112 -9.04 34.75 -23.78
C LYS A 112 -8.06 33.85 -23.01
N PHE A 113 -8.56 33.10 -22.03
CA PHE A 113 -7.75 32.17 -21.24
C PHE A 113 -7.31 30.96 -22.07
N ASP A 114 -8.22 30.42 -22.91
CA ASP A 114 -7.94 29.26 -23.77
C ASP A 114 -6.86 29.57 -24.84
N ALA A 115 -6.83 30.83 -25.30
CA ALA A 115 -5.79 31.34 -26.20
C ALA A 115 -4.39 31.42 -25.55
N LEU A 116 -4.30 31.46 -24.21
CA LEU A 116 -3.03 31.50 -23.47
C LEU A 116 -2.51 30.10 -23.12
N THR A 117 -3.38 29.09 -23.02
CA THR A 117 -3.02 27.72 -22.60
C THR A 117 -2.71 26.78 -23.77
N THR A 118 -3.19 27.06 -24.99
CA THR A 118 -3.01 26.19 -26.17
C THR A 118 -1.71 26.46 -26.94
N GLY A 119 -0.89 27.43 -26.52
CA GLY A 119 0.36 27.83 -27.19
C GLY A 119 1.65 27.20 -26.67
N GLY A 120 1.59 26.17 -25.81
CA GLY A 120 2.75 25.56 -25.17
C GLY A 120 2.80 24.04 -25.34
N THR A 121 3.07 23.57 -26.55
CA THR A 121 3.62 22.23 -26.83
C THR A 121 4.92 22.39 -27.58
#